data_AF-A0A1H3TMU1-F1
#
_entry.id   AF-A0A1H3TMU1-F1
#
_cell.length_a   1.000
_cell.length_b   1.000
_cell.length_c   1.000
_cell.angle_alpha   90.00
_cell.angle_beta   90.00
_cell.angle_gamma   90.00
#
_symmetry.space_group_name_H-M   'P 1'
#
loop_
_entity.id
_entity.type
_entity.pdbx_description
1 polymer ?
#
loop_
_entity_poly.entity_id
_entity_poly.type
_entity_poly.pdbx_seq_one_letter_code
_entity_poly.pdbx_strand_id
1 'polypeptide(L)'
;MRFRNPLIARGGPPVSLNVRAARWGATAVVLGGVFLAVPVYDGWSDAQARIEADPLVCGKLVKFDIPNGQEQTLRQKLTQFFIDRCEVPQ
;
A
#
# COMPACT_ATOMS: atom_id res chain seq x y z
N MET A 1 -38.52 -6.85 49.05
CA MET A 1 -37.25 -6.42 48.40
C MET A 1 -37.45 -6.49 46.88
N ARG A 2 -37.20 -5.41 46.14
CA ARG A 2 -37.45 -5.31 44.69
C ARG A 2 -36.31 -5.98 43.91
N PHE A 3 -36.59 -7.12 43.26
CA PHE A 3 -35.67 -7.71 42.28
C PHE A 3 -35.54 -6.76 41.08
N ARG A 4 -34.39 -6.09 40.96
CA ARG A 4 -34.02 -5.33 39.77
C ARG A 4 -33.41 -6.30 38.75
N ASN A 5 -34.05 -6.38 37.59
CA ASN A 5 -33.62 -7.22 36.47
C ASN A 5 -32.29 -6.67 35.87
N PRO A 6 -31.18 -7.43 35.89
CA PRO A 6 -29.86 -6.94 35.45
C PRO A 6 -29.76 -6.69 33.93
N LEU A 7 -30.78 -7.05 33.16
CA LEU A 7 -30.84 -6.85 31.71
C LEU A 7 -31.24 -5.43 31.29
N ILE A 8 -31.74 -4.60 32.21
CA ILE A 8 -32.26 -3.25 31.90
C ILE A 8 -31.20 -2.15 32.16
N ALA A 9 -30.05 -2.49 32.73
CA ALA A 9 -29.05 -1.52 33.21
C ALA A 9 -27.79 -1.39 32.34
N ARG A 10 -27.90 -1.46 31.01
CA ARG A 10 -26.79 -1.11 30.11
C ARG A 10 -27.25 -0.13 29.04
N GLY A 11 -27.46 1.13 29.43
CA GLY A 11 -27.78 2.27 28.56
C GLY A 11 -26.59 2.75 27.73
N GLY A 12 -25.86 1.84 27.10
CA GLY A 12 -24.85 2.14 26.09
C GLY A 12 -25.25 1.52 24.76
N PRO A 13 -24.82 2.08 23.61
CA PRO A 13 -25.09 1.47 22.32
C PRO A 13 -24.65 0.01 22.32
N PRO A 14 -25.45 -0.90 21.70
CA PRO A 14 -25.22 -2.34 21.82
C PRO A 14 -23.79 -2.68 21.36
N VAL A 15 -23.07 -3.45 22.17
CA VAL A 15 -21.65 -3.83 21.91
C VAL A 15 -21.48 -4.42 20.51
N SER A 16 -22.50 -5.08 19.97
CA SER A 16 -22.53 -5.63 18.62
C SER A 16 -22.41 -4.59 17.50
N LEU A 17 -22.91 -3.36 17.70
CA LEU A 17 -22.80 -2.27 16.73
C LEU A 17 -21.37 -1.73 16.65
N ASN A 18 -20.73 -1.57 17.80
CA ASN A 18 -19.33 -1.13 17.88
C ASN A 18 -18.37 -2.17 17.30
N VAL A 19 -18.62 -3.46 17.55
CA VAL A 19 -17.81 -4.56 16.98
C VAL A 19 -17.97 -4.63 15.46
N ARG A 20 -19.17 -4.41 14.93
CA ARG A 20 -19.40 -4.38 13.48
C ARG A 20 -18.69 -3.19 12.84
N ALA A 21 -18.82 -2.00 13.40
CA ALA A 21 -18.13 -0.81 12.90
C ALA A 21 -16.61 -0.98 12.92
N ALA A 22 -16.05 -1.54 14.00
CA ALA A 22 -14.61 -1.83 14.10
C ALA A 22 -14.15 -2.84 13.02
N ARG A 23 -14.94 -3.88 12.73
CA ARG A 23 -14.63 -4.85 11.67
C ARG A 23 -14.58 -4.19 10.30
N TRP A 24 -15.59 -3.41 9.93
CA TRP A 24 -15.61 -2.72 8.63
C TRP A 24 -14.51 -1.66 8.53
N GLY A 25 -14.23 -0.93 9.62
CA GLY A 25 -13.13 0.01 9.68
C GLY A 25 -11.77 -0.66 9.47
N ALA A 26 -11.52 -1.78 10.15
CA ALA A 26 -10.30 -2.57 9.96
C ALA A 26 -10.18 -3.09 8.52
N THR A 27 -11.26 -3.61 7.93
CA THR A 27 -11.25 -4.07 6.54
C THR A 27 -10.95 -2.92 5.56
N ALA A 28 -11.50 -1.73 5.77
CA ALA A 28 -11.24 -0.57 4.93
C ALA A 28 -9.76 -0.13 4.99
N VAL A 29 -9.15 -0.14 6.18
CA VAL A 29 -7.72 0.19 6.34
C VAL A 29 -6.85 -0.84 5.64
N VAL A 30 -7.15 -2.13 5.79
CA VAL A 30 -6.42 -3.21 5.10
C VAL A 30 -6.53 -3.05 3.59
N LEU A 31 -7.73 -2.87 3.06
CA LEU A 31 -7.95 -2.70 1.61
C LEU A 31 -7.27 -1.44 1.08
N GLY A 32 -7.34 -0.32 1.81
CA GLY A 32 -6.65 0.91 1.45
C GLY A 32 -5.13 0.74 1.45
N GLY A 33 -4.58 0.05 2.44
CA GLY A 33 -3.16 -0.29 2.50
C GLY A 33 -2.70 -1.15 1.33
N VAL A 34 -3.49 -2.17 0.98
CA VAL A 34 -3.21 -3.02 -0.19
C VAL A 34 -3.23 -2.20 -1.48
N PHE A 35 -4.24 -1.36 -1.70
CA PHE A 35 -4.33 -0.52 -2.89
C PHE A 35 -3.14 0.42 -3.09
N LEU A 36 -2.60 0.97 -1.99
CA LEU A 36 -1.41 1.82 -2.05
C LEU A 36 -0.11 1.03 -2.22
N ALA A 37 -0.07 -0.23 -1.79
CA ALA A 37 1.11 -1.08 -1.91
C ALA A 37 1.34 -1.59 -3.34
N VAL A 38 0.28 -1.83 -4.13
CA VAL A 38 0.37 -2.34 -5.51
C VAL A 38 1.35 -1.55 -6.39
N PRO A 39 1.21 -0.22 -6.58
CA PRO A 39 2.10 0.52 -7.47
C PRO A 39 3.56 0.53 -7.00
N VAL A 40 3.79 0.43 -5.69
CA VAL A 40 5.15 0.34 -5.12
C VAL A 40 5.77 -1.02 -5.42
N TYR A 41 5.02 -2.09 -5.22
CA TYR A 41 5.47 -3.45 -5.52
C TYR A 41 5.75 -3.63 -7.02
N ASP A 42 4.83 -3.18 -7.88
CA ASP A 42 5.02 -3.24 -9.33
C ASP A 42 6.28 -2.46 -9.75
N GLY A 43 6.46 -1.23 -9.25
CA GLY A 43 7.61 -0.40 -9.56
C GLY A 43 8.95 -1.01 -9.12
N TRP A 44 8.96 -1.69 -7.97
CA TRP A 44 10.14 -2.41 -7.45
C TRP A 44 10.46 -3.67 -8.26
N SER A 45 9.45 -4.50 -8.57
CA SER A 45 9.65 -5.73 -9.34
C SER A 45 10.18 -5.45 -10.76
N ASP A 46 9.68 -4.41 -11.42
CA ASP A 46 10.18 -3.95 -12.72
C ASP A 46 11.61 -3.45 -12.65
N ALA A 47 11.97 -2.75 -11.56
CA ALA A 47 13.33 -2.26 -11.36
C ALA A 47 14.30 -3.42 -11.21
N GLN A 48 13.93 -4.42 -10.40
CA GLN A 48 14.74 -5.62 -10.19
C GLN A 48 14.94 -6.39 -11.50
N ALA A 49 13.88 -6.64 -12.27
CA ALA A 49 13.97 -7.32 -13.56
C ALA A 49 14.91 -6.60 -14.54
N ARG A 50 14.95 -5.26 -14.50
CA ARG A 50 15.88 -4.46 -15.32
C ARG A 50 17.32 -4.54 -14.84
N ILE A 51 17.56 -4.52 -13.54
CA ILE A 51 18.91 -4.65 -12.97
C ILE A 51 19.48 -6.04 -13.26
N GLU A 52 18.64 -7.08 -13.19
CA GLU A 52 19.02 -8.46 -13.51
C GLU A 52 19.35 -8.64 -15.01
N ALA A 53 18.59 -7.99 -15.89
CA ALA A 53 18.86 -8.01 -17.33
C ALA A 53 20.11 -7.20 -17.73
N ASP A 54 20.28 -6.01 -17.12
CA ASP A 54 21.39 -5.10 -17.41
C ASP A 54 21.98 -4.52 -16.11
N PRO A 55 22.98 -5.19 -15.51
CA PRO A 55 23.55 -4.78 -14.22
C PRO A 55 24.27 -3.41 -14.26
N LEU A 56 24.63 -2.93 -15.45
CA LEU A 56 25.26 -1.61 -15.67
C LEU A 56 24.28 -0.44 -15.57
N VAL A 57 22.98 -0.70 -15.41
CA VAL A 57 21.91 0.31 -15.33
C VAL A 57 21.74 0.86 -13.90
N CYS A 58 22.22 0.12 -12.91
CA CYS A 58 22.25 0.53 -11.50
C CYS A 58 22.96 1.90 -11.33
N GLY A 59 22.33 2.82 -10.59
CA GLY A 59 22.85 4.17 -10.34
C GLY A 59 22.78 5.11 -11.56
N LYS A 60 22.11 4.72 -12.65
CA LYS A 60 21.89 5.57 -13.82
C LYS A 60 20.42 5.93 -13.97
N LEU A 61 20.18 7.20 -14.29
CA LEU A 61 18.86 7.72 -14.65
C LEU A 61 18.39 7.09 -15.97
N VAL A 62 17.46 6.14 -15.90
CA VAL A 62 16.82 5.55 -17.08
C VAL A 62 15.78 6.52 -17.63
N LYS A 63 16.00 7.01 -18.86
CA LYS A 63 14.97 7.75 -19.59
C LYS A 63 13.92 6.77 -20.10
N PHE A 64 12.70 6.89 -19.58
CA PHE A 64 11.55 6.20 -20.15
C PHE A 64 11.02 7.05 -21.31
N ASP A 65 10.96 6.48 -22.51
CA ASP A 65 10.30 7.10 -23.65
C ASP A 65 8.79 7.01 -23.44
N ILE A 66 8.26 8.03 -22.77
CA ILE A 66 6.82 8.16 -22.52
C ILE A 66 6.22 8.88 -23.72
N PRO A 67 5.25 8.28 -24.44
CA PRO A 67 4.58 8.98 -25.53
C PRO A 67 3.93 10.26 -25.00
N ASN A 68 4.28 11.39 -25.63
CA ASN A 68 3.89 12.75 -25.25
C ASN A 68 2.40 12.82 -24.91
N GLY A 69 2.07 13.05 -23.64
CA GLY A 69 0.69 13.26 -23.19
C GLY A 69 0.27 12.46 -21.96
N GLN A 70 1.08 11.49 -21.49
CA GLN A 70 0.84 10.86 -20.20
C GLN A 70 1.82 11.39 -19.16
N GLU A 71 1.28 12.03 -18.13
CA GLU A 71 2.00 12.30 -16.89
C GLU A 71 2.79 11.06 -16.49
N GLN A 72 4.08 11.22 -16.20
CA GLN A 72 4.97 10.16 -15.73
C GLN A 72 4.25 9.28 -14.70
N THR A 73 3.89 8.06 -15.09
CA THR A 73 3.10 7.17 -14.25
C THR A 73 3.84 6.93 -12.94
N LEU A 74 3.12 6.85 -11.81
CA LEU A 74 3.71 6.62 -10.47
C LEU A 74 4.64 5.40 -10.46
N ARG A 75 4.24 4.34 -11.18
CA ARG A 75 5.05 3.13 -11.39
C ARG A 75 6.42 3.45 -12.00
N GLN A 76 6.48 4.22 -13.09
CA GLN A 76 7.74 4.59 -13.75
C GLN A 76 8.65 5.44 -12.84
N LYS A 77 8.09 6.40 -12.11
CA LYS A 77 8.86 7.22 -11.16
C LYS A 77 9.47 6.36 -10.05
N LEU A 78 8.70 5.42 -9.52
CA LEU A 78 9.16 4.49 -8.50
C LEU A 78 10.25 3.57 -9.04
N THR A 79 10.06 2.99 -10.23
CA THR A 79 11.08 2.18 -10.90
C THR A 79 12.38 2.96 -11.11
N GLN A 80 12.30 4.20 -11.58
CA GLN A 80 13.48 5.06 -11.74
C GLN A 80 14.19 5.30 -10.40
N PHE A 81 13.43 5.61 -9.34
CA PHE A 81 13.97 5.82 -8.00
C PHE A 81 14.70 4.59 -7.47
N PHE A 82 14.15 3.39 -7.65
CA PHE A 82 14.81 2.16 -7.22
C PHE A 82 16.10 1.88 -7.99
N ILE A 83 16.13 2.18 -9.30
CA ILE A 83 17.33 2.04 -10.13
C ILE A 83 18.43 3.03 -9.72
N ASP A 84 18.07 4.27 -9.38
CA ASP A 84 19.04 5.28 -8.91
C ASP A 84 19.65 4.92 -7.54
N ARG A 85 18.94 4.13 -6.73
CA ARG A 85 19.30 3.81 -5.34
C ARG A 85 19.92 2.43 -5.14
N CYS A 86 20.02 1.60 -6.17
CA CYS A 86 20.64 0.29 -5.94
C CYS A 86 22.13 0.46 -5.62
N GLU A 87 22.55 -0.17 -4.53
CA GLU A 87 23.96 -0.35 -4.19
C GLU A 87 24.44 -1.59 -4.92
N VAL A 88 25.43 -1.43 -5.80
CA VAL A 88 26.09 -2.59 -6.42
C VAL A 88 26.90 -3.27 -5.31
N PRO A 89 26.63 -4.54 -4.95
CA PRO A 89 27.60 -5.31 -4.18
C PRO A 89 28.86 -5.43 -5.04
N GLN A 90 29.94 -4.75 -4.62
CA GLN A 90 31.25 -4.86 -5.27
C GLN A 90 31.86 -6.23 -5.01
#